data_AF-A0AAD7E8T9-F1
#
_entry.id   AF-A0AAD7E8T9-F1
#
_cell.length_a   1.000
_cell.length_b   1.000
_cell.length_c   1.000
_cell.angle_alpha   90.00
_cell.angle_beta   90.00
_cell.angle_gamma   90.00
#
_symmetry.space_group_name_H-M   'P 1'
#
loop_
_entity.id
_entity.type
_entity.pdbx_description
1 polymer ?
#
loop_
_entity_poly.entity_id
_entity_poly.type
_entity_poly.pdbx_seq_one_letter_code
_entity_poly.pdbx_strand_id
1 'polypeptide(L)'
;MGHGVNVKLEVLANDTPIKAGGSYIADSDSKGRLLRPDWSASFNENSRWHKSMLEFARKKAPIFHPTMTESMINAKTDDEIMERLENVFKNISDNYRRAQRNKAKTKGGEDAGENQEEGEHDKRAKELNRRGTRKVRKCDERLAAFQETHGEVPPECRWFFQAPYQSSDESDDSDVVDPGTDLESGDEVPVSATRKPWLSRPPMYRDHEVTEWVSDLDNLVMAARGKQKKLHRNKTSAHPRKRGEWKDKGLPSLQANQLKIPLAAVLPAWLEDHPEFDVPSCVRREDDDEMEKDD
;
A
#
# COMPACT_ATOMS: atom_id res chain seq x y z
N MET A 1 -2.04 -23.51 12.68
CA MET A 1 -2.93 -22.67 11.86
C MET A 1 -3.66 -21.71 12.79
N GLY A 2 -3.19 -20.47 12.91
CA GLY A 2 -3.81 -19.45 13.76
C GLY A 2 -4.88 -18.71 12.95
N HIS A 3 -6.14 -18.82 13.34
CA HIS A 3 -7.18 -17.93 12.85
C HIS A 3 -7.05 -16.60 13.57
N GLY A 4 -6.47 -15.61 12.88
CA GLY A 4 -6.57 -14.21 13.30
C GLY A 4 -8.04 -13.82 13.31
N VAL A 5 -8.58 -13.52 14.49
CA VAL A 5 -9.91 -12.97 14.64
C VAL A 5 -9.88 -11.56 14.07
N ASN A 6 -10.31 -11.43 12.82
CA ASN A 6 -10.54 -10.16 12.16
C ASN A 6 -11.79 -9.55 12.80
N VAL A 7 -11.62 -8.74 13.85
CA VAL A 7 -12.71 -7.96 14.42
C VAL A 7 -13.12 -6.94 13.35
N LYS A 8 -14.23 -7.23 12.67
CA LYS A 8 -14.83 -6.32 11.69
C LYS A 8 -15.05 -4.94 12.33
N LEU A 9 -14.29 -3.95 11.86
CA LEU A 9 -14.41 -2.51 12.21
C LEU A 9 -15.73 -1.87 11.75
N GLU A 10 -16.63 -2.64 11.13
CA GLU A 10 -17.92 -2.16 10.57
C GLU A 10 -18.90 -1.63 11.63
N VAL A 11 -18.67 -1.87 12.93
CA VAL A 11 -19.56 -1.43 14.02
C VAL A 11 -19.38 0.06 14.39
N LEU A 12 -18.33 0.73 13.92
CA LEU A 12 -18.06 2.15 14.25
C LEU A 12 -18.95 3.16 13.49
N ALA A 13 -19.76 2.70 12.53
CA ALA A 13 -20.54 3.60 11.68
C ALA A 13 -21.72 4.29 12.40
N ASN A 14 -22.25 3.68 13.47
CA ASN A 14 -23.48 4.08 14.18
C ASN A 14 -23.26 4.88 15.48
N ASP A 15 -22.12 5.53 15.65
CA ASP A 15 -21.73 6.12 16.94
C ASP A 15 -22.43 7.46 17.26
N THR A 16 -23.38 7.40 18.19
CA THR A 16 -23.84 8.54 18.99
C THR A 16 -22.71 8.98 19.93
N PRO A 17 -22.42 10.29 20.07
CA PRO A 17 -21.41 10.78 21.02
C PRO A 17 -21.69 10.29 22.45
N ILE A 18 -20.64 9.88 23.16
CA ILE A 18 -20.73 9.56 24.58
C ILE A 18 -21.07 10.86 25.32
N LYS A 19 -22.10 10.85 26.17
CA LYS A 19 -22.37 11.97 27.08
C LYS A 19 -21.21 12.10 28.07
N ALA A 20 -20.73 13.32 28.30
CA ALA A 20 -19.66 13.61 29.25
C ALA A 20 -19.87 12.85 30.58
N GLY A 21 -18.93 11.96 30.90
CA GLY A 21 -18.95 11.14 32.12
C GLY A 21 -19.37 9.66 31.98
N GLY A 22 -19.78 9.19 30.80
CA GLY A 22 -20.11 7.78 30.57
C GLY A 22 -18.92 6.93 30.09
N SER A 23 -18.26 6.15 30.95
CA SER A 23 -17.21 5.20 30.50
C SER A 23 -17.75 3.93 29.83
N TYR A 24 -19.08 3.83 29.71
CA TYR A 24 -19.79 2.66 29.22
C TYR A 24 -20.93 3.07 28.29
N ILE A 25 -21.00 2.45 27.11
CA ILE A 25 -22.19 2.52 26.24
C ILE A 25 -22.92 1.19 26.36
N ALA A 26 -24.24 1.23 26.53
CA ALA A 26 -25.07 0.05 26.34
C ALA A 26 -25.03 -0.30 24.85
N ASP A 27 -24.49 -1.46 24.52
CA ASP A 27 -24.58 -1.96 23.15
C ASP A 27 -26.08 -2.22 22.85
N SER A 28 -26.56 -1.72 21.72
CA SER A 28 -27.96 -1.92 21.33
C SER A 28 -28.23 -3.38 20.97
N ASP A 29 -27.19 -4.09 20.54
CA ASP A 29 -27.30 -5.41 19.91
C ASP A 29 -26.84 -6.52 20.86
N SER A 30 -25.91 -6.22 21.77
CA SER A 30 -25.57 -7.07 22.91
C SER A 30 -26.03 -6.38 24.19
N LYS A 31 -26.72 -7.07 25.10
CA LYS A 31 -27.11 -6.51 26.42
C LYS A 31 -25.92 -6.12 27.32
N GLY A 32 -24.70 -6.04 26.77
CA GLY A 32 -23.46 -5.70 27.45
C GLY A 32 -23.18 -4.20 27.48
N ARG A 33 -22.37 -3.80 28.46
CA ARG A 33 -21.77 -2.47 28.52
C ARG A 33 -20.41 -2.52 27.84
N LEU A 34 -20.23 -1.80 26.74
CA LEU A 34 -18.95 -1.68 26.07
C LEU A 34 -18.12 -0.60 26.76
N LEU A 35 -16.90 -0.95 27.17
CA LEU A 35 -15.91 0.01 27.64
C LEU A 35 -15.36 0.77 26.42
N ARG A 36 -15.66 2.06 26.32
CA ARG A 36 -15.19 2.91 25.22
C ARG A 36 -14.63 4.23 25.76
N PRO A 37 -13.51 4.74 25.22
CA PRO A 37 -13.06 6.08 25.55
C PRO A 37 -13.90 7.13 24.82
N ASP A 38 -13.84 8.36 25.31
CA ASP A 38 -14.30 9.53 24.58
C ASP A 38 -13.26 9.92 23.52
N TRP A 39 -13.56 9.61 22.26
CA TRP A 39 -12.71 9.92 21.10
C TRP A 39 -12.66 11.41 20.75
N SER A 40 -13.58 12.21 21.28
CA SER A 40 -13.57 13.66 21.09
C SER A 40 -12.62 14.36 22.07
N ALA A 41 -12.36 13.73 23.22
CA ALA A 41 -11.43 14.22 24.22
C ALA A 41 -9.96 13.81 23.91
N SER A 42 -9.03 14.39 24.65
CA SER A 42 -7.62 13.97 24.69
C SER A 42 -7.44 12.69 25.50
N PHE A 43 -6.27 12.04 25.36
CA PHE A 43 -5.95 10.85 26.14
C PHE A 43 -6.01 11.14 27.66
N ASN A 44 -5.41 12.24 28.12
CA ASN A 44 -5.36 12.59 29.55
C ASN A 44 -6.75 12.82 30.16
N GLU A 45 -7.70 13.33 29.37
CA GLU A 45 -9.09 13.53 29.80
C GLU A 45 -9.85 12.20 29.99
N ASN A 46 -9.35 11.10 29.42
CA ASN A 46 -9.90 9.75 29.54
C ASN A 46 -9.42 8.97 30.78
N SER A 47 -8.93 9.65 31.82
CA SER A 47 -8.37 9.02 33.04
C SER A 47 -9.25 7.95 33.71
N ARG A 48 -10.59 8.11 33.67
CA ARG A 48 -11.53 7.09 34.18
C ARG A 48 -11.54 5.83 33.32
N TRP A 49 -11.51 5.99 32.01
CA TRP A 49 -11.42 4.88 31.06
C TRP A 49 -10.09 4.14 31.21
N HIS A 50 -8.97 4.84 31.44
CA HIS A 50 -7.66 4.24 31.69
C HIS A 50 -7.70 3.20 32.82
N LYS A 51 -8.22 3.59 33.98
CA LYS A 51 -8.32 2.71 35.15
C LYS A 51 -9.13 1.44 34.85
N SER A 52 -10.30 1.61 34.24
CA SER A 52 -11.16 0.47 33.87
C SER A 52 -10.52 -0.43 32.80
N MET A 53 -9.77 0.14 31.86
CA MET A 53 -9.11 -0.62 30.80
C MET A 53 -7.88 -1.38 31.33
N LEU A 54 -7.14 -0.80 32.28
CA LEU A 54 -6.07 -1.49 33.01
C LEU A 54 -6.62 -2.69 33.78
N GLU A 55 -7.65 -2.49 34.61
CA GLU A 55 -8.30 -3.59 35.34
C GLU A 55 -8.82 -4.68 34.39
N PHE A 56 -9.44 -4.27 33.28
CA PHE A 56 -9.90 -5.19 32.26
C PHE A 56 -8.75 -5.98 31.63
N ALA A 57 -7.67 -5.30 31.23
CA ALA A 57 -6.50 -5.94 30.63
C ALA A 57 -5.90 -6.99 31.59
N ARG A 58 -5.71 -6.63 32.87
CA ARG A 58 -5.21 -7.56 33.89
C ARG A 58 -6.10 -8.79 34.04
N LYS A 59 -7.42 -8.60 34.11
CA LYS A 59 -8.37 -9.67 34.42
C LYS A 59 -8.73 -10.53 33.21
N LYS A 60 -8.73 -9.95 32.01
CA LYS A 60 -9.38 -10.56 30.84
C LYS A 60 -8.46 -10.77 29.64
N ALA A 61 -7.28 -10.14 29.58
CA ALA A 61 -6.38 -10.34 28.45
C ALA A 61 -5.99 -11.81 28.20
N PRO A 62 -5.80 -12.70 29.21
CA PRO A 62 -5.50 -14.11 28.94
C PRO A 62 -6.63 -14.86 28.21
N ILE A 63 -7.87 -14.37 28.34
CA ILE A 63 -9.06 -14.99 27.73
C ILE A 63 -9.12 -14.66 26.23
N PHE A 64 -8.72 -13.44 25.85
CA PHE A 64 -8.77 -12.98 24.46
C PHE A 64 -7.49 -13.25 23.68
N HIS A 65 -6.37 -13.44 24.36
CA HIS A 65 -5.08 -13.68 23.72
C HIS A 65 -4.43 -14.94 24.31
N PRO A 66 -4.67 -16.13 23.72
CA PRO A 66 -4.23 -17.41 24.29
C PRO A 66 -2.72 -17.54 24.49
N THR A 67 -1.91 -16.76 23.78
CA THR A 67 -0.44 -16.75 23.94
C THR A 67 0.03 -15.82 25.07
N MET A 68 -0.87 -15.03 25.67
CA MET A 68 -0.56 -14.08 26.73
C MET A 68 -1.01 -14.68 28.06
N THR A 69 -0.08 -15.29 28.79
CA THR A 69 -0.39 -15.90 30.08
C THR A 69 -0.61 -14.84 31.15
N GLU A 70 -1.33 -15.19 32.21
CA GLU A 70 -1.54 -14.31 33.37
C GLU A 70 -0.22 -13.84 33.99
N SER A 71 0.80 -14.72 34.02
CA SER A 71 2.15 -14.37 34.49
C SER A 71 2.81 -13.30 33.61
N MET A 72 2.67 -13.40 32.28
CA MET A 72 3.21 -12.39 31.36
C MET A 72 2.54 -11.03 31.54
N ILE A 73 1.22 -11.02 31.76
CA ILE A 73 0.48 -9.79 32.02
C ILE A 73 0.90 -9.20 33.35
N ASN A 74 0.94 -9.99 34.43
CA ASN A 74 1.33 -9.52 35.76
C ASN A 74 2.78 -9.03 35.83
N ALA A 75 3.65 -9.51 34.95
CA ALA A 75 5.02 -9.01 34.81
C ALA A 75 5.11 -7.60 34.20
N LYS A 76 4.07 -7.15 33.47
CA LYS A 76 4.03 -5.80 32.91
C LYS A 76 3.67 -4.76 33.96
N THR A 77 4.29 -3.60 33.93
CA THR A 77 3.89 -2.47 34.78
C THR A 77 2.63 -1.80 34.24
N ASP A 78 1.92 -1.06 35.07
CA ASP A 78 0.76 -0.29 34.60
C ASP A 78 1.17 0.75 33.55
N ASP A 79 2.36 1.35 33.69
CA ASP A 79 2.90 2.32 32.74
C ASP A 79 3.13 1.71 31.35
N GLU A 80 3.69 0.49 31.27
CA GLU A 80 3.86 -0.21 29.97
C GLU A 80 2.52 -0.49 29.29
N ILE A 81 1.50 -0.88 30.07
CA ILE A 81 0.15 -1.13 29.53
C ILE A 81 -0.47 0.20 29.08
N MET A 82 -0.29 1.28 29.85
CA MET A 82 -0.78 2.61 29.54
C MET A 82 -0.15 3.19 28.28
N GLU A 83 1.15 3.04 28.08
CA GLU A 83 1.84 3.48 26.86
C GLU A 83 1.27 2.78 25.61
N ARG A 84 0.97 1.47 25.73
CA ARG A 84 0.33 0.71 24.65
C ARG A 84 -1.10 1.19 24.41
N LEU A 85 -1.87 1.44 25.47
CA LEU A 85 -3.22 2.00 25.37
C LEU A 85 -3.23 3.39 24.74
N GLU A 86 -2.23 4.23 25.02
CA GLU A 86 -2.08 5.55 24.41
C GLU A 86 -1.86 5.45 22.90
N ASN A 87 -0.98 4.55 22.46
CA ASN A 87 -0.74 4.32 21.04
C ASN A 87 -2.00 3.83 20.31
N VAL A 88 -2.76 2.91 20.94
CA VAL A 88 -4.04 2.45 20.41
C VAL A 88 -5.06 3.59 20.37
N PHE A 89 -5.14 4.40 21.43
CA PHE A 89 -6.06 5.53 21.51
C PHE A 89 -5.76 6.57 20.42
N LYS A 90 -4.50 6.97 20.24
CA LYS A 90 -4.08 7.92 19.19
C LYS A 90 -4.54 7.45 17.82
N ASN A 91 -4.20 6.21 17.45
CA ASN A 91 -4.57 5.61 16.16
C ASN A 91 -6.08 5.62 15.91
N ILE A 92 -6.88 5.24 16.91
CA ILE A 92 -8.35 5.16 16.76
C ILE A 92 -8.98 6.55 16.82
N SER A 93 -8.53 7.43 17.71
CA SER A 93 -9.05 8.80 17.84
C SER A 93 -8.83 9.61 16.57
N ASP A 94 -7.69 9.44 15.89
CA ASP A 94 -7.41 10.11 14.62
C ASP A 94 -8.34 9.61 13.52
N ASN A 95 -8.58 8.30 13.44
CA ASN A 95 -9.55 7.73 12.51
C ASN A 95 -10.98 8.22 12.80
N TYR A 96 -11.37 8.30 14.07
CA TYR A 96 -12.67 8.83 14.48
C TYR A 96 -12.83 10.30 14.07
N ARG A 97 -11.85 11.16 14.39
CA ARG A 97 -11.88 12.58 14.02
C ARG A 97 -11.91 12.78 12.51
N ARG A 98 -11.16 11.96 11.75
CA ARG A 98 -11.23 11.95 10.27
C ARG A 98 -12.63 11.56 9.79
N ALA A 99 -13.23 10.53 10.36
CA ALA A 99 -14.58 10.10 10.01
C ALA A 99 -15.64 11.18 10.33
N GLN A 100 -15.55 11.85 11.48
CA GLN A 100 -16.44 12.96 11.85
C GLN A 100 -16.28 14.15 10.90
N ARG A 101 -15.04 14.54 10.58
CA ARG A 101 -14.75 15.58 9.56
C ARG A 101 -15.38 15.22 8.22
N ASN A 102 -15.27 13.97 7.77
CA ASN A 102 -15.87 13.52 6.52
C ASN A 102 -17.40 13.53 6.56
N LYS A 103 -18.02 13.10 7.67
CA LYS A 103 -19.48 13.16 7.86
C LYS A 103 -20.02 14.59 7.85
N ALA A 104 -19.28 15.55 8.44
CA ALA A 104 -19.64 16.96 8.39
C ALA A 104 -19.61 17.51 6.96
N LYS A 105 -18.61 17.13 6.16
CA LYS A 105 -18.49 17.50 4.73
C LYS A 105 -19.66 16.98 3.88
N THR A 106 -20.25 15.83 4.22
CA THR A 106 -21.39 15.27 3.46
C THR A 106 -22.72 15.95 3.78
N LYS A 107 -22.83 16.65 4.93
CA LYS A 107 -24.09 17.27 5.39
C LYS A 107 -24.14 18.80 5.23
N GLY A 108 -23.00 19.48 5.12
CA GLY A 108 -22.93 20.93 4.87
C GLY A 108 -22.63 21.22 3.40
N GLY A 109 -23.59 21.82 2.68
CA GLY A 109 -23.43 22.22 1.28
C GLY A 109 -22.38 23.31 1.07
N GLU A 110 -21.68 23.20 -0.06
CA GLU A 110 -20.94 24.18 -0.88
C GLU A 110 -19.96 25.22 -0.26
N ASP A 111 -19.95 25.48 1.04
CA ASP A 111 -19.23 26.63 1.62
C ASP A 111 -18.00 26.27 2.49
N ALA A 112 -17.27 25.22 2.12
CA ALA A 112 -16.07 24.75 2.83
C ALA A 112 -14.77 25.03 2.06
N GLY A 113 -14.50 26.31 1.77
CA GLY A 113 -13.37 26.76 0.94
C GLY A 113 -11.96 26.67 1.55
N GLU A 114 -11.79 26.35 2.84
CA GLU A 114 -10.48 26.45 3.51
C GLU A 114 -9.80 25.13 3.89
N ASN A 115 -10.42 23.96 3.68
CA ASN A 115 -9.84 22.65 4.04
C ASN A 115 -9.69 21.68 2.85
N GLN A 116 -9.48 22.24 1.65
CA GLN A 116 -9.28 21.48 0.43
C GLN A 116 -7.87 20.86 0.37
N GLU A 117 -6.85 21.58 0.84
CA GLU A 117 -5.44 21.15 0.77
C GLU A 117 -5.14 19.88 1.59
N GLU A 118 -5.69 19.74 2.81
CA GLU A 118 -5.47 18.53 3.65
C GLU A 118 -6.10 17.28 3.00
N GLY A 119 -7.24 17.46 2.33
CA GLY A 119 -7.92 16.37 1.61
C GLY A 119 -7.18 15.94 0.34
N GLU A 120 -6.59 16.89 -0.37
CA GLU A 120 -5.76 16.62 -1.55
C GLU A 120 -4.45 15.91 -1.17
N HIS A 121 -3.83 16.30 -0.05
CA HIS A 121 -2.63 15.65 0.46
C HIS A 121 -2.88 14.17 0.83
N ASP A 122 -3.97 13.86 1.53
CA ASP A 122 -4.31 12.47 1.89
C ASP A 122 -4.66 11.62 0.65
N LYS A 123 -5.40 12.19 -0.31
CA LYS A 123 -5.67 11.53 -1.60
C LYS A 123 -4.37 11.23 -2.36
N ARG A 124 -3.45 12.21 -2.43
CA ARG A 124 -2.15 12.05 -3.07
C ARG A 124 -1.29 10.98 -2.37
N ALA A 125 -1.27 10.97 -1.04
CA ALA A 125 -0.54 9.96 -0.28
C ALA A 125 -1.10 8.55 -0.52
N LYS A 126 -2.43 8.38 -0.52
CA LYS A 126 -3.09 7.11 -0.85
C LYS A 126 -2.76 6.66 -2.28
N GLU A 127 -2.81 7.58 -3.24
CA GLU A 127 -2.47 7.28 -4.63
C GLU A 127 -1.00 6.87 -4.79
N LEU A 128 -0.07 7.57 -4.14
CA LEU A 128 1.34 7.19 -4.11
C LEU A 128 1.56 5.79 -3.51
N ASN A 129 0.89 5.49 -2.39
CA ASN A 129 0.96 4.16 -1.76
C ASN A 129 0.41 3.08 -2.69
N ARG A 130 -0.75 3.32 -3.32
CA ARG A 130 -1.35 2.40 -4.30
C ARG A 130 -0.41 2.15 -5.48
N ARG A 131 0.18 3.20 -6.04
CA ARG A 131 1.19 3.09 -7.12
C ARG A 131 2.40 2.27 -6.68
N GLY A 132 2.89 2.48 -5.46
CA GLY A 132 3.96 1.69 -4.85
C GLY A 132 3.60 0.21 -4.80
N THR A 133 2.46 -0.14 -4.22
CA THR A 133 1.98 -1.52 -4.12
C THR A 133 1.79 -2.17 -5.50
N ARG A 134 1.26 -1.43 -6.49
CA ARG A 134 1.12 -1.92 -7.87
C ARG A 134 2.46 -2.28 -8.49
N LYS A 135 3.49 -1.45 -8.28
CA LYS A 135 4.85 -1.72 -8.76
C LYS A 135 5.46 -2.96 -8.10
N VAL A 136 5.32 -3.09 -6.78
CA VAL A 136 5.80 -4.28 -6.04
C VAL A 136 5.13 -5.55 -6.57
N ARG A 137 3.80 -5.57 -6.67
CA ARG A 137 3.11 -6.75 -7.21
C ARG A 137 3.55 -7.07 -8.65
N LYS A 138 3.79 -6.06 -9.49
CA LYS A 138 4.29 -6.26 -10.87
C LYS A 138 5.69 -6.86 -10.87
N CYS A 139 6.57 -6.46 -9.94
CA CYS A 139 7.86 -7.12 -9.72
C CYS A 139 7.67 -8.60 -9.39
N ASP A 140 6.85 -8.91 -8.40
CA ASP A 140 6.67 -10.27 -7.91
C ASP A 140 6.11 -11.19 -9.00
N GLU A 141 5.14 -10.70 -9.77
CA GLU A 141 4.56 -11.44 -10.90
C GLU A 141 5.59 -11.70 -12.01
N ARG A 142 6.39 -10.69 -12.38
CA ARG A 142 7.43 -10.84 -13.40
C ARG A 142 8.55 -11.76 -12.92
N LEU A 143 8.94 -11.65 -11.66
CA LEU A 143 9.94 -12.50 -11.03
C LEU A 143 9.49 -13.96 -11.05
N ALA A 144 8.24 -14.22 -10.62
CA ALA A 144 7.68 -15.56 -10.64
C ALA A 144 7.58 -16.12 -12.07
N ALA A 145 7.13 -15.32 -13.04
CA ALA A 145 7.04 -15.74 -14.44
C ALA A 145 8.41 -16.03 -15.06
N PHE A 146 9.41 -15.20 -14.75
CA PHE A 146 10.79 -15.44 -15.15
C PHE A 146 11.31 -16.75 -14.54
N GLN A 147 11.14 -16.94 -13.23
CA GLN A 147 11.63 -18.12 -12.53
C GLN A 147 10.98 -19.42 -13.02
N GLU A 148 9.70 -19.39 -13.35
CA GLU A 148 8.98 -20.52 -13.94
C GLU A 148 9.56 -20.90 -15.31
N THR A 149 10.01 -19.92 -16.10
CA THR A 149 10.44 -20.14 -17.50
C THR A 149 11.95 -20.39 -17.62
N HIS A 150 12.75 -19.70 -16.82
CA HIS A 150 14.21 -19.64 -16.95
C HIS A 150 14.97 -20.15 -15.71
N GLY A 151 14.30 -20.41 -14.59
CA GLY A 151 14.94 -20.85 -13.35
C GLY A 151 15.46 -19.71 -12.50
N GLU A 152 16.70 -19.78 -12.03
CA GLU A 152 17.26 -18.73 -11.16
C GLU A 152 17.49 -17.43 -11.94
N VAL A 153 17.23 -16.28 -11.30
CA VAL A 153 17.49 -14.95 -11.91
C VAL A 153 18.99 -14.66 -11.87
N PRO A 154 19.63 -14.46 -13.03
CA PRO A 154 21.03 -14.05 -13.08
C PRO A 154 21.25 -12.74 -12.30
N PRO A 155 22.33 -12.60 -11.53
CA PRO A 155 22.62 -11.39 -10.74
C PRO A 155 22.50 -10.08 -11.54
N GLU A 156 22.97 -10.08 -12.78
CA GLU A 156 22.94 -8.97 -13.73
C GLU A 156 21.53 -8.54 -14.16
N CYS A 157 20.52 -9.39 -13.94
CA CYS A 157 19.12 -9.11 -14.25
C CYS A 157 18.30 -8.74 -13.00
N ARG A 158 18.85 -8.87 -11.79
CA ARG A 158 18.09 -8.66 -10.53
C ARG A 158 17.56 -7.24 -10.36
N TRP A 159 18.30 -6.24 -10.85
CA TRP A 159 17.86 -4.84 -10.84
C TRP A 159 16.49 -4.69 -11.50
N PHE A 160 16.23 -5.44 -12.58
CA PHE A 160 15.00 -5.32 -13.36
C PHE A 160 13.76 -5.69 -12.55
N PHE A 161 13.88 -6.56 -11.55
CA PHE A 161 12.77 -6.99 -10.70
C PHE A 161 12.55 -6.07 -9.48
N GLN A 162 13.09 -4.85 -9.48
CA GLN A 162 12.84 -3.86 -8.42
C GLN A 162 11.74 -2.86 -8.81
N ALA A 163 11.01 -2.40 -7.79
CA ALA A 163 9.87 -1.49 -7.96
C ALA A 163 10.20 -0.19 -8.74
N PRO A 164 11.38 0.45 -8.58
CA PRO A 164 11.71 1.67 -9.33
C PRO A 164 11.74 1.47 -10.85
N TYR A 165 12.12 0.29 -11.33
CA TYR A 165 12.21 -0.05 -12.76
C TYR A 165 10.88 -0.52 -13.36
N GLN A 166 9.84 -0.71 -12.53
CA GLN A 166 8.51 -1.02 -13.01
C GLN A 166 7.79 0.24 -13.46
N SER A 167 7.21 0.20 -14.67
CA SER A 167 6.23 1.20 -15.05
C SER A 167 4.99 1.08 -14.16
N SER A 168 4.59 2.19 -13.55
CA SER A 168 3.16 2.46 -13.33
C SER A 168 2.65 2.84 -14.70
N ASP A 169 1.85 2.00 -15.36
CA ASP A 169 1.32 2.22 -16.72
C ASP A 169 0.30 3.40 -16.77
N GLU A 170 0.52 4.45 -15.97
CA GLU A 170 -0.35 5.61 -15.71
C GLU A 170 0.32 6.87 -16.24
N SER A 171 0.28 7.06 -17.55
CA SER A 171 0.53 8.37 -18.16
C SER A 171 -0.13 8.33 -19.53
N ASP A 172 -1.23 9.02 -19.76
CA ASP A 172 -1.21 10.48 -19.84
C ASP A 172 -2.51 11.18 -19.34
N ASP A 173 -3.49 10.45 -18.78
CA ASP A 173 -4.68 11.06 -18.14
C ASP A 173 -4.60 10.92 -16.61
N SER A 174 -4.75 12.04 -15.90
CA SER A 174 -4.64 12.17 -14.45
C SER A 174 -5.67 11.36 -13.64
N ASP A 175 -6.67 10.74 -14.29
CA ASP A 175 -7.87 10.26 -13.58
C ASP A 175 -8.29 8.82 -13.91
N VAL A 176 -7.48 8.05 -14.65
CA VAL A 176 -7.84 6.68 -15.02
C VAL A 176 -7.21 5.66 -14.08
N VAL A 177 -7.99 5.27 -13.06
CA VAL A 177 -7.69 4.18 -12.11
C VAL A 177 -7.77 2.83 -12.82
N ASP A 178 -6.80 1.91 -12.62
CA ASP A 178 -6.81 0.52 -13.14
C ASP A 178 -7.85 -0.37 -12.41
N PRO A 179 -8.99 -0.69 -13.03
CA PRO A 179 -10.05 -1.52 -12.43
C PRO A 179 -9.64 -2.98 -12.23
N GLY A 180 -8.58 -3.46 -12.90
CA GLY A 180 -8.06 -4.81 -12.70
C GLY A 180 -7.26 -4.95 -11.40
N THR A 181 -6.95 -3.83 -10.74
CA THR A 181 -6.07 -3.80 -9.58
C THR A 181 -6.66 -3.08 -8.37
N ASP A 182 -7.74 -2.32 -8.55
CA ASP A 182 -8.30 -1.42 -7.53
C ASP A 182 -9.72 -1.78 -7.03
N LEU A 183 -10.23 -2.98 -7.35
CA LEU A 183 -11.55 -3.44 -6.89
C LEU A 183 -11.59 -4.02 -5.46
N GLU A 184 -10.68 -3.59 -4.58
CA GLU A 184 -10.81 -3.90 -3.15
C GLU A 184 -11.82 -2.98 -2.45
N SER A 185 -12.25 -1.89 -3.10
CA SER A 185 -13.31 -1.02 -2.59
C SER A 185 -14.61 -1.44 -3.27
N GLY A 186 -15.57 -1.99 -2.53
CA GLY A 186 -16.84 -2.54 -3.03
C GLY A 186 -17.81 -1.54 -3.67
N ASP A 187 -17.31 -0.41 -4.18
CA ASP A 187 -18.09 0.53 -4.98
C ASP A 187 -18.04 0.08 -6.44
N GLU A 188 -19.17 -0.43 -6.91
CA GLU A 188 -19.39 -0.80 -8.31
C GLU A 188 -19.35 0.46 -9.18
N VAL A 189 -18.15 0.85 -9.61
CA VAL A 189 -18.00 1.91 -10.62
C VAL A 189 -18.67 1.43 -11.91
N PRO A 190 -19.61 2.20 -12.49
CA PRO A 190 -20.32 1.78 -13.69
C PRO A 190 -19.30 1.50 -14.81
N VAL A 191 -19.31 0.25 -15.27
CA VAL A 191 -18.40 -0.25 -16.30
C VAL A 191 -18.79 0.38 -17.63
N SER A 192 -18.21 1.53 -17.96
CA SER A 192 -18.33 2.15 -19.27
C SER A 192 -17.90 1.16 -20.38
N ALA A 193 -18.74 1.07 -21.42
CA ALA A 193 -18.77 0.01 -22.42
C ALA A 193 -17.68 0.08 -23.51
N THR A 194 -16.73 1.02 -23.43
CA THR A 194 -15.58 1.10 -24.36
C THR A 194 -14.30 1.36 -23.59
N ARG A 195 -13.79 0.34 -22.89
CA ARG A 195 -12.49 0.38 -22.24
C ARG A 195 -11.41 0.48 -23.32
N LYS A 196 -10.93 1.70 -23.60
CA LYS A 196 -9.72 1.93 -24.42
C LYS A 196 -8.58 1.04 -23.88
N PRO A 197 -7.78 0.40 -24.75
CA PRO A 197 -6.62 -0.35 -24.31
C PRO A 197 -5.67 0.55 -23.53
N TRP A 198 -5.14 0.01 -22.43
CA TRP A 198 -4.11 0.65 -21.63
C TRP A 198 -2.83 0.72 -22.43
N LEU A 199 -2.31 1.93 -22.63
CA LEU A 199 -1.09 2.15 -23.39
C LEU A 199 0.13 2.07 -22.46
N SER A 200 0.96 1.04 -22.65
CA SER A 200 2.24 0.93 -21.96
C SER A 200 3.35 1.50 -22.83
N ARG A 201 4.01 2.57 -22.36
CA ARG A 201 5.08 3.27 -23.07
C ARG A 201 6.43 2.91 -22.44
N PRO A 202 7.31 2.16 -23.13
CA PRO A 202 8.63 1.85 -22.59
C PRO A 202 9.49 3.12 -22.47
N PRO A 203 10.40 3.21 -21.49
CA PRO A 203 11.32 4.34 -21.38
C PRO A 203 12.36 4.30 -22.50
N MET A 204 12.75 5.48 -23.00
CA MET A 204 13.66 5.62 -24.13
C MET A 204 15.12 5.26 -23.79
N TYR A 205 15.52 5.41 -22.53
CA TYR A 205 16.88 5.03 -22.08
C TYR A 205 17.17 3.54 -22.16
N ARG A 206 16.16 2.68 -22.29
CA ARG A 206 16.36 1.24 -22.18
C ARG A 206 16.85 0.70 -23.52
N ASP A 207 17.87 -0.14 -23.46
CA ASP A 207 18.35 -0.86 -24.64
C ASP A 207 17.24 -1.71 -25.32
N HIS A 208 17.36 -1.93 -26.62
CA HIS A 208 16.38 -2.68 -27.40
C HIS A 208 16.24 -4.14 -26.92
N GLU A 209 17.34 -4.82 -26.62
CA GLU A 209 17.33 -6.22 -26.17
C GLU A 209 16.61 -6.35 -24.84
N VAL A 210 16.91 -5.46 -23.90
CA VAL A 210 16.22 -5.40 -22.60
C VAL A 210 14.73 -5.12 -22.82
N THR A 211 14.39 -4.24 -23.77
CA THR A 211 13.02 -3.86 -24.12
C THR A 211 12.21 -5.03 -24.71
N GLU A 212 12.84 -5.91 -25.49
CA GLU A 212 12.24 -7.16 -25.98
C GLU A 212 12.04 -8.15 -24.84
N TRP A 213 13.06 -8.36 -24.00
CA TRP A 213 12.97 -9.24 -22.85
C TRP A 213 11.84 -8.86 -21.88
N VAL A 214 11.66 -7.56 -21.62
CA VAL A 214 10.50 -7.07 -20.83
C VAL A 214 9.17 -7.43 -21.49
N SER A 215 9.10 -7.33 -22.81
CA SER A 215 7.88 -7.62 -23.57
C SER A 215 7.50 -9.09 -23.45
N ASP A 216 8.48 -9.98 -23.55
CA ASP A 216 8.28 -11.42 -23.39
C ASP A 216 7.82 -11.78 -21.98
N LEU A 217 8.41 -11.14 -20.96
CA LEU A 217 7.96 -11.31 -19.58
C LEU A 217 6.53 -10.83 -19.36
N ASP A 218 6.15 -9.69 -19.93
CA ASP A 218 4.77 -9.20 -19.85
C ASP A 218 3.79 -10.16 -20.54
N ASN A 219 4.19 -10.76 -21.67
CA ASN A 219 3.39 -11.79 -22.34
C ASN A 219 3.20 -13.04 -21.46
N LEU A 220 4.25 -13.50 -20.78
CA LEU A 220 4.20 -14.62 -19.84
C LEU A 220 3.26 -14.33 -18.66
N VAL A 221 3.40 -13.15 -18.04
CA VAL A 221 2.51 -12.72 -16.93
C VAL A 221 1.06 -12.65 -17.38
N MET A 222 0.79 -12.10 -18.56
CA MET A 222 -0.57 -12.02 -19.10
C MET A 222 -1.15 -13.41 -19.39
N ALA A 223 -0.35 -14.34 -19.92
CA ALA A 223 -0.75 -15.72 -20.12
C ALA A 223 -1.07 -16.43 -18.79
N ALA A 224 -0.24 -16.25 -17.75
CA ALA A 224 -0.45 -16.81 -16.41
C ALA A 224 -1.75 -16.27 -15.78
N ARG A 225 -1.99 -14.97 -15.86
CA ARG A 225 -3.26 -14.34 -15.42
C ARG A 225 -4.47 -14.88 -16.17
N GLY A 226 -4.34 -15.11 -17.49
CA GLY A 226 -5.38 -15.72 -18.32
C GLY A 226 -5.76 -17.13 -17.87
N LYS A 227 -4.78 -17.94 -17.43
CA LYS A 227 -5.01 -19.27 -16.84
C LYS A 227 -5.79 -19.16 -15.51
N GLN A 228 -5.39 -18.27 -14.60
CA GLN A 228 -6.06 -18.06 -13.31
C GLN A 228 -7.51 -17.56 -13.44
N LYS A 229 -7.80 -16.71 -14.45
CA LYS A 229 -9.16 -16.20 -14.71
C LYS A 229 -10.15 -17.32 -15.01
N LYS A 230 -9.73 -18.40 -15.67
CA LYS A 230 -10.60 -19.57 -15.94
C LYS A 230 -11.06 -20.26 -14.65
N LEU A 231 -10.30 -20.16 -13.56
CA LEU A 231 -10.69 -20.72 -12.26
C LEU A 231 -11.62 -19.78 -11.47
N HIS A 232 -11.47 -18.47 -11.60
CA HIS A 232 -12.25 -17.49 -10.84
C HIS A 232 -13.25 -16.74 -11.75
N ARG A 233 -14.42 -17.35 -11.92
CA ARG A 233 -15.50 -16.91 -12.83
C ARG A 233 -16.05 -15.49 -12.58
N ASN A 234 -15.79 -14.89 -11.41
CA ASN A 234 -16.26 -13.56 -11.01
C ASN A 234 -15.17 -12.47 -10.98
N LYS A 235 -13.94 -12.75 -11.42
CA LYS A 235 -12.88 -11.72 -11.39
C LYS A 235 -12.94 -10.82 -12.63
N THR A 236 -12.76 -9.53 -12.39
CA THR A 236 -12.71 -8.47 -13.39
C THR A 236 -11.86 -8.88 -14.58
N SER A 237 -12.38 -8.65 -15.79
CA SER A 237 -11.57 -8.82 -16.98
C SER A 237 -10.36 -7.89 -16.91
N ALA A 238 -9.15 -8.47 -16.97
CA ALA A 238 -7.93 -7.71 -17.16
C ALA A 238 -8.13 -6.73 -18.32
N HIS A 239 -7.71 -5.48 -18.14
CA HIS A 239 -7.81 -4.48 -19.19
C HIS A 239 -6.94 -4.88 -20.38
N PRO A 240 -7.43 -4.72 -21.62
CA PRO A 240 -6.59 -4.89 -22.79
C PRO A 240 -5.43 -3.90 -22.69
N ARG A 241 -4.22 -4.35 -22.98
CA ARG A 241 -3.00 -3.54 -22.98
C ARG A 241 -2.46 -3.47 -24.40
N LYS A 242 -1.96 -2.30 -24.79
CA LYS A 242 -1.28 -2.07 -26.07
C LYS A 242 0.05 -1.37 -25.79
N ARG A 243 1.10 -1.76 -26.50
CA ARG A 243 2.37 -1.05 -26.43
C ARG A 243 2.25 0.27 -27.20
N GLY A 244 2.57 1.37 -26.52
CA GLY A 244 2.65 2.70 -27.11
C GLY A 244 4.06 3.03 -27.56
N GLU A 245 4.23 4.25 -28.06
CA GLU A 245 5.53 4.81 -28.42
C GLU A 245 6.43 4.96 -27.19
N TRP A 246 7.74 4.95 -27.44
CA TRP A 246 8.75 5.14 -26.41
C TRP A 246 8.54 6.52 -25.78
N LYS A 247 8.86 6.63 -24.49
CA LYS A 247 8.70 7.85 -23.72
C LYS A 247 10.05 8.28 -23.19
N ASP A 248 10.42 9.51 -23.52
CA ASP A 248 11.59 10.12 -22.93
C ASP A 248 11.33 10.38 -21.44
N LYS A 249 12.14 9.76 -20.59
CA LYS A 249 11.99 9.78 -19.14
C LYS A 249 13.35 9.47 -18.54
N GLY A 250 13.75 10.23 -17.52
CA GLY A 250 14.98 9.96 -16.77
C GLY A 250 15.02 8.60 -16.05
N LEU A 251 16.22 8.21 -15.61
CA LEU A 251 16.43 7.03 -14.78
C LEU A 251 15.66 7.16 -13.45
N PRO A 252 15.18 6.03 -12.87
CA PRO A 252 14.49 6.08 -11.60
C PRO A 252 15.43 6.52 -10.46
N SER A 253 14.91 7.34 -9.53
CA SER A 253 15.62 7.69 -8.30
C SER A 253 15.73 6.46 -7.40
N LEU A 254 16.95 6.11 -6.99
CA LEU A 254 17.24 4.93 -6.18
C LEU A 254 17.38 5.28 -4.69
N GLN A 255 16.93 4.38 -3.82
CA GLN A 255 17.17 4.40 -2.37
C GLN A 255 18.44 3.61 -2.01
N ALA A 256 18.92 3.77 -0.78
CA ALA A 256 20.22 3.27 -0.30
C ALA A 256 20.47 1.74 -0.38
N ASN A 257 19.51 0.93 -0.83
CA ASN A 257 19.65 -0.53 -0.97
C ASN A 257 19.08 -1.06 -2.31
N GLN A 258 18.88 -0.16 -3.27
CA GLN A 258 18.35 -0.53 -4.58
C GLN A 258 19.51 -0.78 -5.54
N LEU A 259 19.36 -1.80 -6.40
CA LEU A 259 20.39 -2.15 -7.37
C LEU A 259 20.33 -1.14 -8.50
N LYS A 260 21.49 -0.63 -8.89
CA LYS A 260 21.64 0.27 -10.03
C LYS A 260 21.44 -0.49 -11.34
N ILE A 261 21.03 0.23 -12.39
CA ILE A 261 20.91 -0.36 -13.72
C ILE A 261 22.31 -0.55 -14.29
N PRO A 262 22.66 -1.72 -14.86
CA PRO A 262 23.92 -1.89 -15.56
C PRO A 262 24.02 -0.94 -16.76
N LEU A 263 25.20 -0.40 -17.02
CA LEU A 263 25.43 0.49 -18.16
C LEU A 263 25.01 -0.16 -19.49
N ALA A 264 25.27 -1.46 -19.65
CA ALA A 264 24.86 -2.24 -20.82
C ALA A 264 23.34 -2.32 -21.04
N ALA A 265 22.52 -2.06 -20.01
CA ALA A 265 21.06 -2.04 -20.12
C ALA A 265 20.50 -0.65 -20.50
N VAL A 266 21.37 0.34 -20.64
CA VAL A 266 21.04 1.72 -21.01
C VAL A 266 21.57 2.02 -22.40
N LEU A 267 20.73 2.60 -23.26
CA LEU A 267 21.09 2.98 -24.62
C LEU A 267 22.18 4.08 -24.59
N PRO A 268 23.38 3.85 -25.18
CA PRO A 268 24.48 4.80 -25.11
C PRO A 268 24.14 6.20 -25.65
N ALA A 269 23.47 6.25 -26.81
CA ALA A 269 23.05 7.51 -27.41
C ALA A 269 22.12 8.33 -26.49
N TRP A 270 21.27 7.67 -25.69
CA TRP A 270 20.41 8.36 -24.74
C TRP A 270 21.19 8.95 -23.57
N LEU A 271 22.25 8.27 -23.09
CA LEU A 271 23.13 8.79 -22.05
C LEU A 271 23.98 9.96 -22.54
N GLU A 272 24.40 9.95 -23.80
CA GLU A 272 25.09 11.09 -24.42
C GLU A 272 24.22 12.36 -24.40
N ASP A 273 22.92 12.20 -24.66
CA ASP A 273 21.93 13.29 -24.61
C ASP A 273 21.53 13.68 -23.17
N HIS A 274 21.79 12.83 -22.17
CA HIS A 274 21.43 13.04 -20.77
C HIS A 274 22.58 12.74 -19.79
N PRO A 275 23.67 13.54 -19.85
CA PRO A 275 24.89 13.30 -19.07
C PRO A 275 24.66 13.37 -17.56
N GLU A 276 23.59 14.00 -17.07
CA GLU A 276 23.22 14.02 -15.65
C GLU A 276 22.89 12.63 -15.08
N PHE A 277 22.59 11.65 -15.95
CA PHE A 277 22.32 10.26 -15.55
C PHE A 277 23.53 9.33 -15.72
N ASP A 278 24.62 9.75 -16.39
CA ASP A 278 25.90 9.02 -16.43
C ASP A 278 26.73 9.33 -15.17
N VAL A 279 26.16 9.00 -14.02
CA VAL A 279 26.81 9.13 -12.72
C VAL A 279 26.79 7.79 -11.99
N PRO A 280 27.82 7.48 -11.18
CA PRO A 280 27.87 6.24 -10.41
C PRO A 280 26.68 6.04 -9.45
N SER A 281 25.92 7.08 -9.12
CA SER A 281 24.70 6.96 -8.31
C SER A 281 23.51 6.37 -9.07
N CYS A 282 23.51 6.41 -10.40
CA CYS A 282 22.38 6.03 -11.24
C CYS A 282 22.64 4.75 -12.05
N VAL A 283 23.88 4.54 -12.48
CA VAL A 283 24.29 3.42 -13.35
C VAL A 283 25.42 2.64 -12.70
N ARG A 284 25.45 1.32 -12.90
CA ARG A 284 26.52 0.41 -12.46
C ARG A 284 27.47 0.15 -13.62
N ARG A 285 28.78 0.31 -13.40
CA ARG A 285 29.83 -0.06 -14.36
C ARG A 285 30.33 -1.47 -14.02
N GLU A 286 30.81 -2.20 -15.02
CA GLU A 286 31.27 -3.60 -14.83
C GLU A 286 32.44 -3.69 -13.84
N ASP A 287 33.30 -2.67 -13.83
CA ASP A 287 34.44 -2.55 -12.91
C ASP A 287 34.04 -2.40 -11.43
N ASP A 288 32.78 -2.01 -11.14
CA ASP A 288 32.30 -1.84 -9.76
C ASP A 288 32.18 -3.20 -9.03
N ASP A 289 31.95 -4.29 -9.76
CA ASP A 289 31.69 -5.63 -9.20
C ASP A 289 33.00 -6.36 -8.77
N GLU A 290 34.18 -5.87 -9.20
CA GLU A 290 35.47 -6.48 -8.82
C GLU A 290 35.95 -6.04 -7.44
N MET A 291 35.54 -4.86 -6.95
CA MET A 291 35.99 -4.32 -5.66
C MET A 291 35.25 -4.90 -4.43
N GLU A 292 34.06 -5.50 -4.59
CA GLU A 292 33.27 -6.01 -3.45
C GLU A 292 33.65 -7.44 -3.01
N LYS A 293 34.62 -8.11 -3.66
CA LYS A 293 34.98 -9.52 -3.35
C LYS A 293 36.10 -9.69 -2.31
N ASP A 294 36.72 -8.60 -1.85
CA ASP A 294 37.92 -8.64 -0.99
C ASP A 294 37.67 -8.29 0.49
N ASP A 295 36.42 -8.09 0.91
CA ASP A 295 35.99 -7.84 2.31
C ASP A 295 35.15 -9.01 2.88
#